data_AF-A0AA96XGJ2-F1
#
_entry.id   AF-A0AA96XGJ2-F1
#
_cell.length_a   1.000
_cell.length_b   1.000
_cell.length_c   1.000
_cell.angle_alpha   90.00
_cell.angle_beta   90.00
_cell.angle_gamma   90.00
#
_symmetry.space_group_name_H-M   'P 1'
#
loop_
_entity.id
_entity.type
_entity.pdbx_description
1 polymer ?
#
loop_
_entity_poly.entity_id
_entity_poly.type
_entity_poly.pdbx_seq_one_letter_code
_entity_poly.pdbx_strand_id
1 'polypeptide(L)'
;MVILERVLRRVVQAHPHLSALAVTSEGLRFEGLHPVVAEFDPERLEESLVVLVEEWLRVLGALTGEVLSAALREELLAVEGTRSPR
;
A
#
# COMPACT_ATOMS: atom_id res chain seq x y z
N MET A 1 -3.41 9.93 4.72
CA MET A 1 -2.49 8.78 4.94
C MET A 1 -1.66 8.59 3.66
N VAL A 2 -0.41 9.09 3.63
CA VAL A 2 0.33 9.35 2.37
C VAL A 2 0.56 8.10 1.51
N ILE A 3 0.84 6.95 2.13
CA ILE A 3 1.09 5.70 1.39
C ILE A 3 -0.18 5.22 0.69
N LEU A 4 -1.33 5.21 1.39
CA LEU A 4 -2.61 4.81 0.83
C LEU A 4 -3.04 5.74 -0.31
N GLU A 5 -2.85 7.05 -0.14
CA GLU A 5 -3.13 8.06 -1.18
C GLU A 5 -2.29 7.83 -2.43
N ARG A 6 -1.02 7.45 -2.28
CA ARG A 6 -0.14 7.15 -3.41
C ARG A 6 -0.57 5.88 -4.14
N VAL A 7 -0.92 4.83 -3.40
CA VAL A 7 -1.42 3.58 -3.96
C VAL A 7 -2.72 3.84 -4.73
N LEU A 8 -3.70 4.47 -4.09
CA LEU A 8 -5.00 4.77 -4.72
C LEU A 8 -4.82 5.60 -6.00
N ARG A 9 -3.99 6.65 -5.96
CA ARG A 9 -3.74 7.50 -7.13
C ARG A 9 -3.12 6.75 -8.30
N ARG A 10 -2.31 5.72 -8.03
CA ARG A 10 -1.75 4.84 -9.06
C ARG A 10 -2.80 3.90 -9.63
N VAL A 11 -3.56 3.22 -8.76
CA VAL A 11 -4.56 2.22 -9.19
C VAL A 11 -5.70 2.88 -9.96
N VAL A 12 -6.11 4.11 -9.59
CA VAL A 12 -7.14 4.89 -10.29
C VAL A 12 -6.79 5.15 -11.76
N GLN A 13 -5.51 5.15 -12.16
CA GLN A 13 -5.14 5.30 -13.57
C GLN A 13 -5.61 4.10 -14.42
N ALA A 14 -5.65 2.90 -13.84
CA ALA A 14 -6.12 1.68 -14.50
C ALA A 14 -7.59 1.35 -14.17
N HIS A 15 -8.06 1.76 -12.98
CA HIS A 15 -9.41 1.50 -12.48
C HIS A 15 -10.10 2.82 -12.07
N PRO A 16 -10.58 3.64 -13.03
CA PRO A 16 -11.03 5.02 -12.75
C PRO A 16 -12.20 5.14 -11.76
N HIS A 17 -13.07 4.13 -11.67
CA HIS A 17 -14.20 4.11 -10.74
C HIS A 17 -13.76 4.08 -9.27
N LEU A 18 -12.54 3.63 -8.97
CA LEU A 18 -11.96 3.70 -7.63
C LEU A 18 -11.67 5.13 -7.17
N SER A 19 -11.76 6.13 -8.05
CA SER A 19 -11.68 7.55 -7.67
C SER A 19 -12.80 7.98 -6.72
N ALA A 20 -13.88 7.20 -6.62
CA ALA A 20 -14.95 7.40 -5.67
C ALA A 20 -14.56 7.04 -4.22
N LEU A 21 -13.43 6.34 -4.02
CA LEU A 21 -12.90 6.03 -2.70
C LEU A 21 -12.22 7.25 -2.08
N ALA A 22 -12.34 7.40 -0.76
CA ALA A 22 -11.67 8.46 -0.03
C ALA A 22 -10.64 7.89 0.95
N VAL A 23 -9.45 8.49 0.98
CA VAL A 23 -8.45 8.21 2.02
C VAL A 23 -8.65 9.18 3.18
N THR A 24 -8.75 8.65 4.38
CA THR A 24 -8.90 9.40 5.64
C THR A 24 -7.76 9.04 6.59
N SER A 25 -7.76 9.62 7.79
CA SER A 25 -6.87 9.22 8.89
C SER A 25 -7.14 7.81 9.39
N GLU A 26 -8.37 7.32 9.24
CA GLU A 26 -8.79 5.98 9.68
C GLU A 26 -8.55 4.90 8.62
N GLY A 27 -8.20 5.29 7.39
CA GLY A 27 -7.98 4.38 6.27
C GLY A 27 -8.82 4.71 5.05
N LEU A 28 -9.25 3.68 4.32
CA LEU A 28 -10.01 3.81 3.08
C LEU A 28 -11.53 3.80 3.36
N ARG A 29 -12.24 4.76 2.78
CA ARG A 29 -13.70 4.93 2.89
C ARG A 29 -14.35 4.60 1.55
N PHE A 30 -15.42 3.81 1.60
CA PHE A 30 -16.09 3.20 0.45
C PHE A 30 -17.44 3.86 0.13
N GLU A 31 -17.87 4.82 0.92
CA GLU A 31 -19.19 5.45 0.83
C GLU A 31 -19.44 6.09 -0.54
N GLY A 32 -18.39 6.59 -1.20
CA GLY A 32 -18.52 7.13 -2.56
C GLY A 32 -18.77 6.08 -3.65
N LEU A 33 -18.54 4.79 -3.38
CA LEU A 33 -18.86 3.72 -4.34
C LEU A 33 -20.36 3.40 -4.41
N HIS A 34 -21.14 3.66 -3.36
CA HIS A 34 -22.58 3.37 -3.36
C HIS A 34 -23.35 3.86 -4.59
N PRO A 35 -23.19 5.12 -5.05
CA PRO A 35 -23.84 5.59 -6.28
C PRO A 35 -23.30 4.93 -7.56
N VAL A 36 -22.08 4.38 -7.54
CA VAL A 36 -21.41 3.78 -8.70
C VAL A 36 -21.74 2.29 -8.84
N VAL A 37 -21.95 1.59 -7.73
CA VAL A 37 -22.17 0.13 -7.68
C VAL A 37 -23.45 -0.29 -8.42
N ALA A 38 -24.48 0.58 -8.46
CA ALA A 38 -25.73 0.28 -9.17
C ALA A 38 -25.56 0.24 -10.70
N GLU A 39 -24.53 0.91 -11.22
CA GLU A 39 -24.25 1.03 -12.66
C GLU A 39 -23.06 0.16 -13.10
N PHE A 40 -22.36 -0.47 -12.16
CA PHE A 40 -21.14 -1.23 -12.42
C PHE A 40 -21.39 -2.73 -12.36
N ASP A 41 -20.69 -3.45 -13.25
CA ASP A 41 -20.59 -4.89 -13.19
C ASP A 41 -19.89 -5.32 -11.87
N PRO A 42 -20.55 -6.11 -11.00
CA PRO A 42 -20.00 -6.53 -9.72
C PRO A 42 -18.65 -7.25 -9.85
N GLU A 43 -18.46 -8.09 -10.88
CA GLU A 43 -17.23 -8.85 -11.07
C GLU A 43 -16.04 -7.91 -11.36
N ARG A 44 -16.27 -6.89 -12.21
CA ARG A 44 -15.25 -5.88 -12.51
C ARG A 44 -14.91 -5.00 -11.32
N LEU A 45 -15.90 -4.70 -10.47
CA LEU A 45 -15.66 -3.96 -9.23
C LEU A 45 -14.80 -4.79 -8.28
N GLU A 46 -15.11 -6.07 -8.12
CA GLU A 46 -14.33 -7.00 -7.32
C GLU A 46 -12.88 -7.08 -7.80
N GLU A 47 -12.65 -7.31 -9.09
CA GLU A 47 -11.30 -7.34 -9.68
C GLU A 47 -10.50 -6.08 -9.35
N SER A 48 -11.15 -4.92 -9.45
CA SER A 48 -10.51 -3.62 -9.21
C SER A 48 -10.17 -3.41 -7.73
N LEU A 49 -11.01 -3.90 -6.82
CA LEU A 49 -10.76 -3.88 -5.39
C LEU A 49 -9.64 -4.85 -4.99
N VAL A 50 -9.56 -6.03 -5.61
CA VAL A 50 -8.46 -6.98 -5.42
C VAL A 50 -7.14 -6.33 -5.81
N VAL A 51 -7.06 -5.71 -6.99
CA VAL A 51 -5.85 -4.98 -7.44
C VAL A 51 -5.45 -3.90 -6.43
N LEU A 52 -6.42 -3.15 -5.90
CA LEU A 52 -6.13 -2.13 -4.88
C LEU A 52 -5.49 -2.72 -3.61
N VAL A 53 -6.02 -3.83 -3.11
CA VAL A 53 -5.49 -4.52 -1.93
C VAL A 53 -4.10 -5.09 -2.21
N GLU A 54 -3.90 -5.72 -3.36
CA GLU A 54 -2.60 -6.28 -3.74
C GLU A 54 -1.50 -5.21 -3.84
N GLU A 55 -1.80 -4.07 -4.48
CA GLU A 55 -0.84 -2.96 -4.57
C GLU A 55 -0.54 -2.37 -3.19
N TRP A 56 -1.53 -2.30 -2.31
CA TRP A 56 -1.32 -1.85 -0.95
C TRP A 56 -0.40 -2.80 -0.18
N LEU A 57 -0.67 -4.10 -0.22
CA LEU A 57 0.16 -5.13 0.43
C LEU A 57 1.58 -5.14 -0.13
N ARG A 58 1.74 -4.97 -1.44
CA ARG A 58 3.06 -4.88 -2.09
C ARG A 58 3.86 -3.70 -1.54
N VAL A 59 3.25 -2.52 -1.42
CA VAL A 59 3.92 -1.33 -0.88
C VAL A 59 4.25 -1.51 0.60
N LEU A 60 3.35 -2.07 1.41
CA LEU A 60 3.63 -2.39 2.81
C LEU A 60 4.78 -3.38 2.96
N GLY A 61 4.81 -4.42 2.12
CA GLY A 61 5.89 -5.41 2.09
C GLY A 61 7.24 -4.78 1.73
N ALA A 62 7.27 -3.90 0.72
CA ALA A 62 8.48 -3.18 0.33
C ALA A 62 9.02 -2.29 1.46
N LEU A 63 8.15 -1.48 2.07
CA LEU A 63 8.50 -0.62 3.20
C LEU A 63 9.00 -1.41 4.41
N THR A 64 8.35 -2.54 4.71
CA THR A 64 8.78 -3.43 5.79
C THR A 64 10.16 -4.01 5.48
N GLY A 65 10.39 -4.44 4.24
CA GLY A 65 11.70 -4.94 3.79
C GLY A 65 12.79 -3.89 3.90
N GLU A 66 12.52 -2.64 3.52
CA GLU A 66 13.46 -1.52 3.64
C GLU A 66 13.85 -1.25 5.10
N VAL A 67 12.86 -1.16 6.00
CA VAL A 67 13.09 -0.92 7.43
C VAL A 67 13.87 -2.07 8.06
N LEU A 68 13.47 -3.32 7.82
CA LEU A 68 14.15 -4.50 8.36
C LEU A 68 15.58 -4.61 7.83
N SER A 69 15.79 -4.30 6.54
CA SER A 69 17.12 -4.33 5.93
C SER A 69 18.04 -3.24 6.50
N ALA A 70 17.50 -2.04 6.76
CA ALA A 70 18.26 -0.97 7.41
C ALA A 70 18.66 -1.34 8.84
N ALA A 71 17.70 -1.83 9.63
CA ALA A 71 17.96 -2.28 11.00
C ALA A 71 18.99 -3.43 11.04
N LEU A 72 18.85 -4.43 10.15
CA LEU A 72 19.81 -5.53 10.05
C LEU A 72 21.22 -5.02 9.68
N ARG A 73 21.31 -4.03 8.79
CA ARG A 73 22.59 -3.44 8.40
C ARG A 73 23.28 -2.72 9.56
N GLU A 74 22.51 -1.99 10.37
CA GLU A 74 23.02 -1.32 11.57
C GLU A 74 23.56 -2.33 12.59
N GLU A 75 22.83 -3.41 12.85
CA GLU A 75 23.26 -4.50 13.72
C GLU A 75 24.54 -5.19 13.22
N LEU A 76 24.62 -5.47 11.91
CA LEU A 76 25.82 -6.08 11.32
C LEU A 76 27.05 -5.19 11.46
N LEU A 77 26.92 -3.88 11.22
CA LEU A 77 28.01 -2.91 11.42
C LEU A 77 28.45 -2.82 12.90
N ALA A 78 27.51 -2.91 13.84
CA ALA A 78 27.83 -2.93 15.27
C ALA A 78 28.61 -4.18 15.69
N VAL A 79 28.30 -5.35 15.10
CA VAL A 79 29.03 -6.61 15.33
C VAL A 79 30.43 -6.57 14.71
N GLU A 80 30.61 -5.94 13.55
CA GLU A 80 31.93 -5.76 12.94
C GLU A 80 32.82 -4.82 13.75
N GLY A 81 32.26 -3.72 14.28
CA GLY A 81 32.98 -2.79 15.15
C GLY A 81 33.45 -3.40 16.48
N THR A 82 32.77 -4.43 16.97
CA THR A 82 33.13 -5.16 18.20
C THR A 82 34.11 -6.32 17.96
N ARG A 83 34.25 -6.79 16.72
CA ARG A 83 35.14 -7.91 16.32
C ARG A 83 36.55 -7.50 15.87
N SER A 84 36.96 -6.26 16.11
CA SER A 84 38.33 -5.82 15.81
C SER A 84 39.22 -5.82 17.08
N PRO A 85 39.77 -6.96 17.54
CA PRO A 85 40.92 -6.94 18.42
C PRO A 85 42.18 -6.66 17.57
N ARG A 86 43.01 -5.73 18.05
CA ARG A 86 44.41 -5.62 17.65
C ARG A 86 45.18 -6.87 18.01
#